data_AF-T1HVD9-F1
#
_entry.id   AF-T1HVD9-F1
#
_cell.length_a   1.000
_cell.length_b   1.000
_cell.length_c   1.000
_cell.angle_alpha   90.00
_cell.angle_beta   90.00
_cell.angle_gamma   90.00
#
_symmetry.space_group_name_H-M   'P 1'
#
loop_
_entity.id
_entity.type
_entity.pdbx_description
1 polymer ?
#
loop_
_entity_poly.entity_id
_entity_poly.type
_entity_poly.pdbx_seq_one_letter_code
_entity_poly.pdbx_strand_id
1 'polypeptide(L)'
;MGASCISYPKELSSSHFLLGQHLLGIGTSPHPRPTRLGYLDYCGAGEHNFCSLITEPCEVTPCPLGAECHVTQAGRPVCRCRDTCPKEQAHVCGTDGVTYHNLCELRRSACVNVSHIGVQYPGSCG
;
A
#
# COMPACT_ATOMS: atom_id res chain seq x y z
N MET A 1 11.71 15.16 16.89
CA MET A 1 10.78 16.15 16.29
C MET A 1 10.79 15.94 14.79
N GLY A 2 9.78 15.27 14.23
CA GLY A 2 9.69 15.02 12.78
C GLY A 2 9.19 16.26 12.04
N ALA A 3 9.72 16.52 10.85
CA ALA A 3 9.24 17.60 9.98
C ALA A 3 8.07 17.08 9.13
N SER A 4 6.97 17.84 9.07
CA SER A 4 5.90 17.63 8.09
C SER A 4 6.29 18.24 6.75
N CYS A 5 6.07 17.52 5.65
CA CYS A 5 6.20 18.08 4.32
C CYS A 5 5.00 18.96 3.98
N ILE A 6 5.27 20.19 3.55
CA ILE A 6 4.23 21.13 3.10
C ILE A 6 3.87 20.76 1.66
N SER A 7 2.61 20.37 1.42
CA SER A 7 2.08 20.09 0.09
C SER A 7 1.94 21.39 -0.72
N TYR A 8 2.46 21.42 -1.95
CA TYR A 8 2.12 22.48 -2.93
C TYR A 8 1.50 21.84 -4.17
N PRO A 9 0.37 22.34 -4.69
CA PRO A 9 -0.13 21.94 -6.00
C PRO A 9 0.81 22.53 -7.06
N LYS A 10 1.52 21.68 -7.81
CA LYS A 10 2.39 22.10 -8.91
C LYS A 10 1.59 22.18 -10.21
N GLU A 11 0.96 23.34 -10.43
CA GLU A 11 0.71 23.86 -11.78
C GLU A 11 1.87 24.84 -12.07
N LEU A 12 2.82 24.52 -12.96
CA LEU A 12 3.65 25.58 -13.55
C LEU A 12 4.27 25.22 -14.91
N SER A 13 3.71 25.91 -15.90
CA SER A 13 4.07 26.18 -17.29
C SER A 13 5.54 26.03 -17.72
N SER A 14 5.70 25.45 -18.93
CA SER A 14 6.84 25.58 -19.83
C SER A 14 7.14 27.05 -20.17
N SER A 15 8.35 27.54 -19.87
CA SER A 15 9.09 28.53 -20.69
C SER A 15 10.34 29.04 -19.96
N HIS A 16 11.52 28.49 -20.24
CA HIS A 16 12.79 29.24 -20.27
C HIS A 16 13.91 28.35 -20.84
N PHE A 17 14.29 28.61 -22.09
CA PHE A 17 15.47 28.06 -22.76
C PHE A 17 16.22 29.28 -23.32
N LEU A 18 17.55 29.36 -23.12
CA LEU A 18 18.59 30.29 -23.64
C LEU A 18 19.58 30.61 -22.48
N LEU A 19 20.91 30.41 -22.49
CA LEU A 19 21.99 30.38 -23.49
C LEU A 19 23.22 29.55 -22.97
N GLY A 20 24.02 28.92 -23.87
CA GLY A 20 25.48 28.73 -23.67
C GLY A 20 26.08 27.30 -23.81
N GLN A 21 26.99 27.10 -24.77
CA GLN A 21 27.82 25.91 -25.14
C GLN A 21 28.71 25.34 -23.99
N HIS A 22 29.33 24.14 -23.99
CA HIS A 22 29.83 23.21 -25.03
C HIS A 22 30.04 21.77 -24.45
N LEU A 23 29.64 20.75 -25.23
CA LEU A 23 30.14 19.36 -25.40
C LEU A 23 30.59 18.48 -24.20
N LEU A 24 29.87 17.37 -23.97
CA LEU A 24 30.21 15.99 -24.37
C LEU A 24 29.04 15.07 -23.93
N GLY A 25 28.52 14.26 -24.86
CA GLY A 25 27.32 13.48 -24.63
C GLY A 25 27.54 12.23 -23.76
N ILE A 26 26.58 11.99 -22.86
CA ILE A 26 25.91 10.70 -22.72
C ILE A 26 24.42 10.99 -22.55
N GLY A 27 23.59 10.47 -23.45
CA GLY A 27 22.15 10.63 -23.35
C GLY A 27 21.59 9.78 -22.21
N THR A 28 20.90 10.41 -21.27
CA THR A 28 19.77 9.82 -20.54
C THR A 28 18.75 10.93 -20.23
N SER A 29 17.81 11.17 -21.13
CA SER A 29 16.51 11.69 -20.71
C SER A 29 15.47 10.90 -21.51
N PRO A 30 14.55 10.19 -20.84
CA PRO A 30 13.63 10.86 -19.94
C PRO A 30 13.41 10.06 -18.65
N HIS A 31 13.38 10.73 -17.49
CA HIS A 31 12.59 10.14 -16.40
C HIS A 31 11.16 9.93 -16.95
N PRO A 32 10.55 8.75 -16.75
CA PRO A 32 9.19 8.53 -17.20
C PRO A 32 8.31 9.62 -16.56
N ARG A 33 7.55 10.34 -17.38
CA ARG A 33 6.46 11.17 -16.90
C ARG A 33 5.55 10.27 -16.06
N PRO A 34 5.34 10.51 -14.76
CA PRO A 34 4.32 9.78 -14.03
C PRO A 34 2.97 10.26 -14.54
N THR A 35 2.28 9.43 -15.33
CA THR A 35 0.94 9.68 -15.86
C THR A 35 -0.17 9.45 -14.83
N ARG A 36 0.15 9.37 -13.54
CA ARG A 36 -0.84 9.24 -12.47
C ARG A 36 -0.34 9.85 -11.18
N LEU A 37 -1.19 10.66 -10.55
CA LEU A 37 -0.93 11.29 -9.25
C LEU A 37 -0.49 10.23 -8.23
N GLY A 38 0.75 10.29 -7.78
CA GLY A 38 1.25 9.55 -6.62
C GLY A 38 1.10 10.38 -5.33
N TYR A 39 0.84 9.71 -4.21
CA TYR A 39 0.77 10.30 -2.87
C TYR A 39 2.13 10.08 -2.16
N LEU A 40 2.80 11.15 -1.74
CA LEU A 40 4.11 11.15 -1.07
C LEU A 40 3.89 11.04 0.45
N ASP A 41 4.52 10.11 1.16
CA ASP A 41 4.38 10.10 2.63
C ASP A 41 5.60 9.69 3.50
N TYR A 42 6.78 9.34 2.96
CA TYR A 42 7.95 9.07 3.82
C TYR A 42 9.31 9.45 3.21
N CYS A 43 10.10 10.24 3.96
CA CYS A 43 11.54 10.46 3.74
C CYS A 43 12.32 9.77 4.87
N GLY A 44 13.08 8.72 4.56
CA GLY A 44 14.04 8.12 5.50
C GLY A 44 15.30 8.99 5.62
N ALA A 45 15.89 9.06 6.80
CA ALA A 45 17.16 9.76 7.02
C ALA A 45 18.33 8.89 6.55
N GLY A 46 18.88 9.22 5.38
CA GLY A 46 20.09 8.63 4.80
C GLY A 46 20.44 9.37 3.51
N GLU A 47 21.74 9.55 3.22
CA GLU A 47 22.31 10.53 2.25
C GLU A 47 21.99 10.32 0.76
N HIS A 48 20.81 9.80 0.42
CA HIS A 48 20.27 9.85 -0.93
C HIS A 48 18.82 10.32 -0.84
N ASN A 49 18.59 11.58 -1.22
CA ASN A 49 17.28 12.21 -1.42
C ASN A 49 16.50 11.52 -2.56
N PHE A 50 16.14 10.25 -2.36
CA PHE A 50 15.30 9.50 -3.26
C PHE A 50 13.94 9.35 -2.59
N CYS A 51 13.01 10.24 -2.95
CA CYS A 51 11.60 9.93 -2.76
C CYS A 51 11.28 8.78 -3.70
N SER A 52 11.29 7.55 -3.17
CA SER A 52 10.78 6.40 -3.90
C SER A 52 9.37 6.73 -4.35
N LEU A 53 9.15 6.79 -5.66
CA LEU A 53 7.83 6.80 -6.24
C LEU A 53 7.17 5.49 -5.79
N ILE A 54 6.36 5.54 -4.73
CA ILE A 54 5.63 4.38 -4.25
C ILE A 54 4.66 4.03 -5.38
N THR A 55 5.06 3.08 -6.19
CA THR A 55 4.37 2.73 -7.42
C THR A 55 3.13 1.89 -7.08
N GLU A 56 3.19 1.15 -5.96
CA GLU A 56 2.09 0.31 -5.47
C GLU A 56 1.67 0.74 -4.04
N PRO A 57 0.59 1.52 -3.87
CA PRO A 57 0.22 2.09 -2.57
C PRO A 57 -0.17 1.04 -1.51
N CYS A 58 -0.51 -0.19 -1.93
CA CYS A 58 -0.79 -1.30 -1.00
C CYS A 58 0.45 -2.03 -0.51
N GLU A 59 1.62 -1.79 -1.08
CA GLU A 59 2.87 -2.42 -0.66
C GLU A 59 3.38 -1.84 0.67
N VAL A 60 3.05 -0.58 0.94
CA VAL A 60 3.45 0.16 2.15
C VAL A 60 2.31 0.37 3.14
N THR A 61 1.10 -0.08 2.82
CA THR A 61 -0.10 0.14 3.65
C THR A 61 -0.51 -1.16 4.35
N PRO A 62 -0.09 -1.39 5.61
CA PRO A 62 -0.56 -2.54 6.37
C PRO A 62 -2.01 -2.34 6.78
N CYS A 63 -2.87 -3.30 6.44
CA CYS A 63 -4.28 -3.29 6.84
C CYS A 63 -4.50 -4.06 8.15
N PRO A 64 -5.28 -3.51 9.10
CA PRO A 64 -5.52 -4.16 10.38
C PRO A 64 -6.54 -5.30 10.24
N LEU A 65 -6.54 -6.22 11.22
CA LEU A 65 -7.66 -7.15 11.49
C LEU A 65 -8.02 -8.07 10.31
N GLY A 66 -7.05 -8.48 9.49
CA GLY A 66 -7.33 -9.36 8.35
C GLY A 66 -8.02 -8.68 7.17
N ALA A 67 -8.14 -7.35 7.18
CA ALA A 67 -8.55 -6.57 6.02
C ALA A 67 -7.52 -6.65 4.89
N GLU A 68 -8.00 -6.52 3.65
CA GLU A 68 -7.16 -6.52 2.45
C GLU A 68 -7.04 -5.10 1.90
N CYS A 69 -5.85 -4.77 1.41
CA CYS A 69 -5.63 -3.48 0.76
C CYS A 69 -6.09 -3.51 -0.69
N HIS A 70 -6.90 -2.53 -1.06
CA HIS A 70 -7.36 -2.30 -2.43
C HIS A 70 -7.02 -0.89 -2.87
N VAL A 71 -6.69 -0.70 -4.15
CA VAL A 71 -6.44 0.62 -4.72
C VAL A 71 -7.71 1.16 -5.34
N THR A 72 -8.11 2.37 -4.93
CA THR A 72 -9.26 3.07 -5.51
C THR A 72 -8.96 3.60 -6.91
N GLN A 73 -10.00 3.99 -7.67
CA GLN A 73 -9.83 4.61 -8.99
C GLN A 73 -8.98 5.89 -8.95
N ALA A 74 -8.98 6.58 -7.80
CA ALA A 74 -8.16 7.76 -7.52
C ALA A 74 -6.70 7.43 -7.14
N GLY A 75 -6.28 6.15 -7.19
CA GLY A 75 -4.91 5.72 -6.86
C GLY A 75 -4.60 5.69 -5.36
N ARG A 76 -5.61 5.76 -4.48
CA ARG A 76 -5.42 5.72 -3.03
C ARG A 76 -5.61 4.30 -2.47
N PRO A 77 -4.78 3.87 -1.52
CA PRO A 77 -4.97 2.59 -0.83
C PRO A 77 -6.14 2.69 0.15
N VAL A 78 -6.99 1.67 0.19
CA VAL A 78 -8.08 1.53 1.16
C VAL A 78 -8.12 0.11 1.69
N CYS A 79 -8.27 -0.04 3.00
CA CYS A 79 -8.46 -1.35 3.63
C CYS A 79 -9.94 -1.72 3.56
N ARG A 80 -10.25 -2.93 3.10
CA ARG A 80 -11.62 -3.47 3.06
C ARG A 80 -11.63 -4.91 3.55
N CYS A 81 -12.72 -5.28 4.20
CA CYS A 81 -12.98 -6.68 4.51
C CYS A 81 -13.30 -7.42 3.22
N ARG A 82 -12.82 -8.66 3.13
CA ARG A 82 -13.12 -9.52 2.00
C ARG A 82 -14.61 -9.89 1.95
N ASP A 83 -15.23 -9.69 0.79
CA ASP A 83 -16.68 -9.94 0.61
C ASP A 83 -17.02 -11.41 0.35
N THR A 84 -16.07 -12.22 -0.11
CA THR A 84 -16.29 -13.64 -0.44
C THR A 84 -15.03 -14.47 -0.19
N CYS A 85 -15.23 -15.64 0.41
CA CYS A 85 -14.15 -16.61 0.63
C CYS A 85 -14.33 -17.87 -0.23
N PRO A 86 -13.22 -18.56 -0.58
CA PRO A 86 -13.29 -19.88 -1.20
C PRO A 86 -14.03 -20.88 -0.31
N LYS A 87 -14.73 -21.84 -0.91
CA LYS A 87 -15.47 -22.89 -0.19
C LYS A 87 -14.59 -24.08 0.24
N GLU A 88 -13.28 -23.95 0.16
CA GLU A 88 -12.32 -24.98 0.56
C GLU A 88 -12.52 -25.38 2.02
N GLN A 89 -12.58 -26.70 2.27
CA GLN A 89 -12.71 -27.28 3.60
C GLN A 89 -11.31 -27.43 4.23
N ALA A 90 -10.85 -26.37 4.87
CA ALA A 90 -9.54 -26.30 5.52
C ALA A 90 -9.70 -25.67 6.91
N HIS A 91 -10.44 -26.36 7.78
CA HIS A 91 -10.84 -25.85 9.09
C HIS A 91 -9.66 -25.33 9.90
N VAL A 92 -9.87 -24.24 10.63
CA VAL A 92 -8.90 -23.66 11.57
C VAL A 92 -9.60 -23.28 12.86
N CYS A 93 -8.90 -23.49 13.98
CA CYS A 93 -9.34 -23.02 15.29
C CYS A 93 -8.80 -21.61 15.50
N GLY A 94 -9.69 -20.66 15.79
CA GLY A 94 -9.31 -19.28 16.11
C GLY A 94 -8.82 -19.12 17.54
N THR A 95 -8.08 -18.06 17.81
CA THR A 95 -7.65 -17.67 19.17
C THR A 95 -8.83 -17.30 20.09
N ASP A 96 -10.00 -17.09 19.50
CA ASP A 96 -11.29 -16.88 20.16
C ASP A 96 -12.00 -18.19 20.53
N GLY A 97 -11.41 -19.35 20.23
CA GLY A 97 -12.00 -20.68 20.50
C GLY A 97 -13.11 -21.06 19.51
N VAL A 98 -13.26 -20.35 18.40
CA VAL A 98 -14.26 -20.62 17.37
C VAL A 98 -13.61 -21.38 16.21
N THR A 99 -14.31 -22.39 15.69
CA THR A 99 -13.88 -23.09 14.47
C THR A 99 -14.35 -22.32 13.23
N TYR A 100 -13.43 -22.00 12.34
CA TYR A 100 -13.71 -21.38 11.05
C TYR A 100 -13.53 -22.39 9.92
N HIS A 101 -14.38 -22.29 8.88
CA HIS A 101 -14.35 -23.19 7.72
C HIS A 101 -13.00 -23.21 7.00
N ASN A 102 -12.35 -22.04 6.96
CA ASN A 102 -10.97 -21.87 6.53
C ASN A 102 -10.36 -20.55 7.03
N LEU A 103 -9.07 -20.37 6.75
CA LEU A 103 -8.32 -19.15 7.11
C LEU A 103 -8.94 -17.86 6.53
N CYS A 104 -9.56 -17.94 5.35
CA CYS A 104 -10.20 -16.77 4.75
C CYS A 104 -11.40 -16.32 5.58
N GLU A 105 -12.27 -17.26 5.98
CA GLU A 105 -13.43 -16.94 6.83
C GLU A 105 -13.02 -16.41 8.21
N LEU A 106 -11.92 -16.94 8.78
CA LEU A 106 -11.35 -16.40 10.02
C LEU A 106 -10.93 -14.93 9.85
N ARG A 107 -10.15 -14.61 8.81
CA ARG A 107 -9.70 -13.24 8.54
C ARG A 107 -10.86 -12.30 8.24
N ARG A 108 -11.87 -12.78 7.52
CA ARG A 108 -13.10 -12.04 7.26
C ARG A 108 -13.83 -11.72 8.57
N SER A 109 -14.04 -12.72 9.41
CA SER A 109 -14.68 -12.55 10.72
C SER A 109 -13.92 -11.53 11.57
N ALA A 110 -12.59 -11.64 11.62
CA ALA A 110 -11.73 -10.69 12.32
C ALA A 110 -11.94 -9.24 11.83
N CYS A 111 -12.04 -9.06 10.52
CA CYS A 111 -12.23 -7.75 9.91
C CYS A 111 -13.63 -7.18 10.17
N VAL A 112 -14.68 -7.97 9.94
CA VAL A 112 -16.08 -7.52 10.06
C VAL A 112 -16.45 -7.24 11.51
N ASN A 113 -15.98 -8.08 12.44
CA ASN A 113 -16.27 -7.93 13.86
C ASN A 113 -15.29 -6.99 14.59
N VAL A 114 -14.33 -6.40 13.85
CA VAL A 114 -13.29 -5.51 14.39
C VAL A 114 -12.56 -6.16 15.58
N SER A 115 -12.18 -7.43 15.41
CA SER A 115 -11.67 -8.27 16.49
C SER A 115 -10.34 -8.91 16.12
N HIS A 116 -9.37 -8.89 17.03
CA HIS A 116 -8.07 -9.55 16.83
C HIS A 116 -8.22 -11.07 16.99
N ILE A 117 -8.48 -11.75 15.88
CA ILE A 117 -8.58 -13.21 15.81
C ILE A 117 -7.41 -13.73 14.98
N GLY A 118 -6.56 -14.54 15.60
CA GLY A 118 -5.50 -15.29 14.93
C GLY A 118 -5.90 -16.76 14.78
N VAL A 119 -5.09 -17.51 14.03
CA VAL A 119 -5.17 -18.99 14.08
C VAL A 119 -4.48 -19.45 15.36
N GLN A 120 -5.17 -20.27 16.15
CA GLN A 120 -4.58 -20.99 17.27
C GLN A 120 -3.88 -22.27 16.79
N TYR A 121 -4.59 -23.10 16.02
CA TYR A 121 -4.04 -24.29 15.35
C TYR A 121 -4.89 -24.71 14.13
N PRO A 122 -4.32 -25.45 13.16
CA PRO A 122 -5.09 -26.03 12.07
C PRO A 122 -6.03 -27.14 12.56
N GLY A 123 -7.21 -27.26 11.95
CA GLY A 123 -8.29 -28.15 12.37
C GLY A 123 -9.40 -27.44 13.14
N SER A 124 -10.42 -28.19 13.54
CA SER A 124 -11.52 -27.67 14.37
C SER A 124 -11.09 -27.57 15.84
N CYS A 125 -11.66 -26.62 16.59
CA CYS A 125 -11.48 -26.55 18.04
C CYS A 125 -12.13 -27.77 18.71
N GLY A 126 -11.46 -28.38 19.69
CA GLY A 126 -11.98 -29.56 20.40
C GLY A 126 -11.00 -30.13 21.43
#